data_AF-A0A564VLR6-F1
#
_entry.id   AF-A0A564VLR6-F1
#
_cell.length_a   1.000
_cell.length_b   1.000
_cell.length_c   1.000
_cell.angle_alpha   90.00
_cell.angle_beta   90.00
_cell.angle_gamma   90.00
#
_symmetry.space_group_name_H-M   'P 1'
#
loop_
_entity.id
_entity.type
_entity.pdbx_description
1 polymer ?
#
loop_
_entity_poly.entity_id
_entity_poly.type
_entity_poly.pdbx_seq_one_letter_code
_entity_poly.pdbx_strand_id
1 'polypeptide(L)' 'MDGATKRVSEYIRHKGFNLSDISRKTHIPYMALYDSLFNEKRNRDLRVDEFLILCNHLGVNPIIFSDDQRKAV' A
#
# COMPACT_ATOMS: atom_id res chain seq x y z
N MET A 1 1.85 -11.50 1.49
CA MET A 1 2.33 -10.12 1.32
C MET A 1 3.54 -10.12 0.42
N ASP A 2 3.30 -9.72 -0.82
CA ASP A 2 4.34 -9.43 -1.80
C ASP A 2 5.21 -8.23 -1.38
N GLY A 3 6.36 -8.08 -2.03
CA GLY A 3 7.32 -7.04 -1.68
C GLY A 3 6.79 -5.63 -1.90
N ALA A 4 5.97 -5.41 -2.92
CA ALA A 4 5.41 -4.10 -3.24
C ALA A 4 4.37 -3.66 -2.21
N THR A 5 3.45 -4.55 -1.83
CA THR A 5 2.46 -4.31 -0.77
C THR A 5 3.16 -4.03 0.56
N LYS A 6 4.22 -4.78 0.89
CA LYS A 6 5.00 -4.55 2.10
C LYS A 6 5.62 -3.14 2.13
N ARG A 7 6.26 -2.72 1.04
CA ARG A 7 6.88 -1.37 0.95
C ARG A 7 5.85 -0.25 1.01
N VAL A 8 4.69 -0.41 0.38
CA VAL A 8 3.57 0.56 0.49
C VAL A 8 3.04 0.62 1.92
N SER A 9 2.88 -0.52 2.59
CA SER A 9 2.48 -0.59 3.99
C SER A 9 3.45 0.19 4.88
N GLU A 10 4.76 -0.03 4.73
CA GLU A 10 5.80 0.69 5.48
C GLU A 10 5.73 2.21 5.22
N TYR A 11 5.57 2.61 3.95
CA TYR A 11 5.42 4.02 3.58
C TYR A 11 4.20 4.68 4.24
N ILE A 12 3.05 4.00 4.22
CA ILE A 12 1.80 4.48 4.82
C ILE A 12 1.92 4.65 6.33
N ARG A 13 2.52 3.66 7.01
CA ARG A 13 2.76 3.70 8.46
C ARG A 13 3.71 4.86 8.83
N HIS A 14 4.82 5.01 8.10
CA HIS A 14 5.81 6.05 8.37
C HIS A 14 5.28 7.47 8.15
N LYS A 15 4.41 7.67 7.15
CA LYS A 15 3.81 8.98 6.84
C LYS A 15 2.55 9.30 7.65
N GLY A 16 2.04 8.35 8.44
CA GLY A 16 0.87 8.56 9.29
C GLY A 16 -0.45 8.74 8.52
N PHE A 17 -0.58 8.13 7.33
CA PHE A 17 -1.82 8.24 6.57
C PHE A 17 -2.98 7.53 7.29
N ASN A 18 -4.15 8.16 7.27
CA ASN A 18 -5.36 7.62 7.88
C ASN A 18 -6.05 6.63 6.93
N LEU A 19 -6.17 5.37 7.36
CA LEU A 19 -6.75 4.29 6.56
C LEU A 19 -8.24 4.50 6.25
N SER A 20 -8.99 5.10 7.18
CA SER A 20 -10.40 5.46 6.99
C SER A 20 -10.55 6.53 5.90
N ASP A 21 -9.63 7.50 5.86
CA ASP A 21 -9.63 8.54 4.83
C ASP A 21 -9.28 7.97 3.45
N ILE A 22 -8.28 7.09 3.40
CA ILE A 22 -7.91 6.35 2.19
C ILE A 22 -9.13 5.59 1.69
N SER A 23 -9.76 4.77 2.54
CA SER A 23 -10.92 3.95 2.16
C SER A 23 -12.04 4.79 1.53
N ARG A 24 -12.38 5.94 2.15
CA ARG A 24 -13.42 6.84 1.62
C ARG A 24 -13.06 7.46 0.27
N LYS A 25 -11.78 7.83 0.06
CA LYS A 25 -11.34 8.51 -1.17
C LYS A 25 -11.07 7.55 -2.31
N THR A 26 -10.58 6.34 -2.02
CA THR A 26 -10.24 5.32 -3.02
C THR A 26 -11.38 4.37 -3.32
N HIS A 27 -12.42 4.35 -2.47
CA HIS A 27 -13.51 3.37 -2.50
C HIS A 27 -13.04 1.92 -2.27
N ILE A 28 -11.78 1.72 -1.84
CA ILE A 28 -11.29 0.41 -1.42
C ILE A 28 -11.87 0.12 -0.03
N PRO A 29 -12.50 -1.05 0.20
CA PRO A 29 -13.07 -1.38 1.49
C PRO A 29 -12.02 -1.27 2.61
N TYR A 30 -12.39 -0.64 3.73
CA TYR A 30 -11.49 -0.46 4.86
C TYR A 30 -10.84 -1.78 5.30
N MET A 31 -11.62 -2.87 5.35
CA MET A 31 -11.11 -4.18 5.75
C MET A 31 -10.12 -4.76 4.74
N ALA A 32 -10.28 -4.49 3.45
CA ALA A 32 -9.29 -4.88 2.43
C ALA A 32 -7.98 -4.12 2.63
N LEU A 33 -8.05 -2.80 2.89
CA LEU A 33 -6.87 -2.00 3.23
C LEU A 33 -6.21 -2.46 4.53
N TYR A 34 -7.00 -2.72 5.58
CA TYR A 34 -6.49 -3.15 6.86
C TYR A 34 -5.79 -4.50 6.74
N ASP A 35 -6.43 -5.47 6.07
CA ASP A 35 -5.86 -6.80 5.88
C ASP A 35 -4.60 -6.79 5.01
N SER A 36 -4.48 -5.83 4.08
CA SER A 36 -3.32 -5.71 3.18
C SER A 36 -2.21 -4.79 3.70
N LEU A 37 -2.48 -3.91 4.67
CA LEU A 37 -1.50 -2.89 5.09
C LEU A 37 -1.16 -2.96 6.59
N PHE A 38 -2.07 -3.44 7.43
CA PHE A 38 -1.90 -3.41 8.89
C PHE A 38 -1.99 -4.79 9.56
N ASN A 39 -2.68 -5.74 8.94
CA ASN A 39 -2.89 -7.07 9.52
C ASN A 39 -1.79 -8.06 9.12
N GLU A 40 -0.75 -8.16 9.95
CA GLU A 40 0.38 -9.07 9.73
C GLU A 40 -0.03 -10.56 9.75
N LYS A 41 -1.19 -10.91 10.34
CA LYS A 41 -1.68 -12.30 10.37
C LYS A 41 -2.40 -12.72 9.09
N ARG A 42 -3.07 -11.80 8.39
CA ARG A 42 -3.83 -12.10 7.17
C ARG A 42 -2.96 -12.20 5.94
N ASN A 43 -1.84 -11.46 5.91
CA ASN A 43 -0.83 -11.52 4.86
C ASN A 43 -1.41 -11.32 3.44
N ARG A 44 -2.52 -10.58 3.31
CA ARG A 44 -3.19 -10.32 2.05
C ARG A 44 -2.36 -9.35 1.21
N ASP A 45 -2.27 -9.62 -0.08
CA ASP A 45 -1.67 -8.70 -1.05
C ASP A 45 -2.70 -7.67 -1.51
N LEU A 46 -2.25 -6.44 -1.78
CA LEU A 46 -3.07 -5.50 -2.53
C LEU A 46 -3.29 -6.07 -3.94
N ARG A 47 -4.53 -6.04 -4.41
CA ARG A 47 -4.79 -6.30 -5.83
C ARG A 47 -4.14 -5.19 -6.68
N VAL A 48 -3.85 -5.48 -7.94
CA VAL A 48 -3.15 -4.54 -8.84
C VAL A 48 -3.91 -3.21 -8.96
N ASP A 49 -5.23 -3.26 -9.11
CA ASP A 49 -6.11 -2.10 -9.13
C ASP A 49 -6.10 -1.33 -7.80
N GLU A 50 -6.25 -2.04 -6.67
CA GLU A 50 -6.16 -1.46 -5.33
C GLU A 50 -4.83 -0.71 -5.14
N PHE A 51 -3.72 -1.33 -5.56
CA PHE A 51 -2.37 -0.77 -5.48
C PHE A 51 -2.19 0.49 -6.31
N LEU A 52 -2.64 0.49 -7.57
CA LEU A 52 -2.52 1.64 -8.46
C LEU A 52 -3.41 2.81 -7.99
N ILE A 53 -4.64 2.53 -7.57
CA ILE A 53 -5.54 3.55 -7.00
C ILE A 53 -4.92 4.16 -5.74
N LEU A 54 -4.33 3.33 -4.88
CA LEU A 54 -3.66 3.79 -3.68
C LEU A 54 -2.44 4.67 -4.00
N CYS A 55 -1.57 4.27 -4.94
CA CYS A 55 -0.43 5.09 -5.37
C CYS A 55 -0.87 6.44 -5.94
N ASN A 56 -1.92 6.45 -6.76
CA ASN A 56 -2.51 7.67 -7.30
C ASN A 56 -3.04 8.58 -6.18
N HIS A 57 -3.74 8.01 -5.19
CA HIS A 57 -4.23 8.76 -4.03
C HIS A 57 -3.10 9.36 -3.19
N LEU A 58 -1.99 8.63 -3.03
CA LEU A 58 -0.82 9.06 -2.28
C LEU A 58 0.06 10.06 -3.06
N GLY A 59 -0.22 10.30 -4.35
CA GLY A 59 0.56 11.19 -5.21
C GLY A 59 1.96 10.68 -5.51
N VAL A 60 2.16 9.36 -5.55
CA VAL A 60 3.46 8.72 -5.76
C VAL A 60 3.47 7.85 -7.00
N ASN A 61 4.62 7.76 -7.68
CA ASN A 61 4.80 6.84 -8.79
C ASN A 61 4.91 5.40 -8.26
N PRO A 62 4.10 4.43 -8.71
CA PRO A 62 4.14 3.05 -8.22
C PRO A 62 5.51 2.36 -8.33
N ILE A 63 6.35 2.79 -9.27
CA ILE A 63 7.69 2.22 -9.51
C ILE A 63 8.64 2.41 -8.31
N ILE A 64 8.39 3.39 -7.42
CA ILE A 64 9.22 3.55 -6.20
C ILE A 64 9.10 2.36 -5.25
N PHE A 65 8.04 1.56 -5.38
CA PHE A 65 7.82 0.35 -4.61
C PHE A 65 8.25 -0.91 -5.35
N SER A 66 9.00 -0.78 -6.45
CA SER A 66 9.70 -1.91 -7.08
C SER A 66 10.95 -2.29 -6.28
N ASP A 67 11.50 -3.47 -6.55
CA ASP A 67 12.67 -4.01 -5.83
C ASP A 67 14.00 -3.32 -6.23
N ASP A 68 13.97 -2.53 -7.30
CA ASP A 68 15.17 -2.03 -7.99
C ASP A 68 15.93 -0.96 -7.19
N GLN A 69 15.29 -0.33 -6.20
CA GLN A 69 15.91 0.66 -5.32
C GLN A 69 16.94 0.05 -4.35
N ARG A 70 17.02 -1.30 -4.23
CA ARG A 70 17.97 -2.00 -3.33
C ARG A 70 19.17 -2.63 -4.05
N LYS A 71 19.21 -2.64 -5.39
CA LYS A 71 20.31 -3.24 -6.18
C LYS A 71 21.41 -2.25 -6.58
N ALA A 72 21.26 -0.98 -6.21
CA ALA A 72 22.30 0.03 -6.38
C ALA A 72 23.10 0.22 -5.08
N VAL A 73 23.71 -0.85 -4.56
CA VAL A 73 24.77 -0.81 -3.54
C VAL A 73 25.79 -1.89 -3.84
#